data_AF-A0A7S4ESM7-F1
#
_entry.id   AF-A0A7S4ESM7-F1
#
_cell.length_a   1.000
_cell.length_b   1.000
_cell.length_c   1.000
_cell.angle_alpha   90.00
_cell.angle_beta   90.00
_cell.angle_gamma   90.00
#
_symmetry.space_group_name_H-M   'P 1'
#
loop_
_entity.id
_entity.type
_entity.pdbx_description
1 polymer ?
#
loop_
_entity_poly.entity_id
_entity_poly.type
_entity_poly.pdbx_seq_one_letter_code
_entity_poly.pdbx_strand_id
1 'polypeptide(L)'
;WMQVLSRLLPGAKNRRALSRVAAAVRARDVDFEWWQEMLASIGSPLLPQGAPAGGIAWAACRGHTPDARGYPCSMWLLFHTLLANAGDADAAETLLAIRGYVEHFFACEACSRHFVALASDASDPMPLRPHEAKWRATEAASGVANGGAADEARLWLWRAHNAVNARLNQSGVEAVLQLGLLKLQWPTVEECPSCRTASQRWRRDAVLRFLDGSYCHADAPCRERLRSGTGRSDDARDAVATGSDPSSLTSLSAVLAGVGLVALLGWWCCGHLGGARRRGRPALQPVNNVLPLDFGSKASLLAHESDPE
;
A
#
# COMPACT_ATOMS: atom_id res chain seq x y z
N TRP A 1 2.09 20.56 1.41
CA TRP A 1 1.26 19.50 2.02
C TRP A 1 -0.24 19.68 1.77
N MET A 2 -0.91 20.70 2.34
CA MET A 2 -2.37 20.88 2.19
C MET A 2 -2.86 20.95 0.74
N GLN A 3 -2.12 21.61 -0.16
CA GLN A 3 -2.46 21.69 -1.59
C GLN A 3 -2.43 20.33 -2.29
N VAL A 4 -1.45 19.48 -1.95
CA VAL A 4 -1.35 18.11 -2.48
C VAL A 4 -2.55 17.28 -2.01
N LEU A 5 -2.89 17.36 -0.72
CA LEU A 5 -4.07 16.66 -0.20
C LEU A 5 -5.37 17.14 -0.85
N SER A 6 -5.51 18.44 -1.10
CA SER A 6 -6.72 19.00 -1.70
C SER A 6 -6.91 18.59 -3.17
N ARG A 7 -5.84 18.17 -3.87
CA ARG A 7 -5.90 17.65 -5.24
C ARG A 7 -5.97 16.13 -5.32
N LEU A 8 -5.22 15.44 -4.46
CA LEU A 8 -4.90 14.02 -4.64
C LEU A 8 -5.53 13.10 -3.59
N LEU A 9 -6.17 13.61 -2.53
CA LEU A 9 -6.81 12.74 -1.55
C LEU A 9 -8.07 12.05 -2.15
N PRO A 10 -8.33 10.77 -1.86
CA PRO A 10 -9.58 10.11 -2.27
C PRO A 10 -10.82 10.83 -1.72
N GLY A 11 -11.88 10.85 -2.55
CA GLY A 11 -13.16 11.46 -2.22
C GLY A 11 -13.24 12.96 -2.55
N ALA A 12 -14.16 13.32 -3.46
CA ALA A 12 -14.33 14.69 -3.90
C ALA A 12 -14.78 15.66 -2.78
N LYS A 13 -15.55 15.17 -1.79
CA LYS A 13 -15.95 15.97 -0.62
C LYS A 13 -14.73 16.36 0.23
N ASN A 14 -13.83 15.41 0.48
CA ASN A 14 -12.60 15.62 1.23
C ASN A 14 -11.71 16.66 0.56
N ARG A 15 -11.50 16.51 -0.75
CA ARG A 15 -10.74 17.46 -1.57
C ARG A 15 -11.29 18.87 -1.51
N ARG A 16 -12.62 19.06 -1.65
CA ARG A 16 -13.27 20.38 -1.52
C ARG A 16 -13.06 20.99 -0.14
N ALA A 17 -13.21 20.19 0.92
CA ALA A 17 -12.95 20.62 2.29
C ALA A 17 -11.50 21.11 2.46
N LEU A 18 -10.53 20.29 2.04
CA LEU A 18 -9.11 20.59 2.15
C LEU A 18 -8.65 21.75 1.25
N SER A 19 -9.31 21.97 0.11
CA SER A 19 -9.05 23.15 -0.73
C SER A 19 -9.35 24.45 0.02
N ARG A 20 -10.40 24.48 0.85
CA ARG A 20 -10.70 25.65 1.69
C ARG A 20 -9.63 25.88 2.73
N VAL A 21 -9.16 24.82 3.39
CA VAL A 21 -8.04 24.88 4.35
C VAL A 21 -6.77 25.39 3.67
N ALA A 22 -6.42 24.82 2.52
CA ALA A 22 -5.24 25.18 1.76
C ALA A 22 -5.26 26.64 1.27
N ALA A 23 -6.45 27.19 0.99
CA ALA A 23 -6.62 28.61 0.70
C ALA A 23 -6.46 29.47 1.96
N ALA A 24 -7.11 29.07 3.06
CA ALA A 24 -7.12 29.83 4.31
C ALA A 24 -5.72 29.93 4.95
N VAL A 25 -4.97 28.83 4.98
CA VAL A 25 -3.57 28.78 5.49
C VAL A 25 -2.63 29.67 4.67
N ARG A 26 -2.92 29.92 3.39
CA ARG A 26 -2.08 30.81 2.55
C ARG A 26 -2.38 32.29 2.76
N ALA A 27 -3.55 32.62 3.30
CA ALA A 27 -4.02 33.99 3.40
C ALA A 27 -3.52 34.71 4.66
N ARG A 28 -2.89 33.99 5.60
CA ARG A 28 -2.52 34.51 6.91
C ARG A 28 -1.48 33.64 7.59
N ASP A 29 -0.87 34.20 8.63
CA ASP A 29 -0.15 33.42 9.62
C ASP A 29 -1.12 32.53 10.42
N VAL A 30 -0.65 31.33 10.73
CA VAL A 30 -1.43 30.28 11.38
C VAL A 30 -1.00 30.18 12.83
N ASP A 31 -1.89 30.53 13.74
CA ASP A 31 -1.77 30.24 15.17
C ASP A 31 -2.63 29.02 15.55
N PHE A 32 -2.42 28.52 16.78
CA PHE A 32 -3.08 27.33 17.28
C PHE A 32 -4.60 27.50 17.42
N GLU A 33 -5.04 28.65 17.94
CA GLU A 33 -6.46 28.92 18.20
C GLU A 33 -7.25 28.96 16.89
N TRP A 34 -6.77 29.75 15.93
CA TRP A 34 -7.33 29.82 14.60
C TRP A 34 -7.33 28.46 13.89
N TRP A 35 -6.26 27.66 14.05
CA TRP A 35 -6.20 26.33 13.44
C TRP A 35 -7.27 25.40 13.99
N GLN A 36 -7.54 25.42 15.30
CA GLN A 36 -8.62 24.63 15.91
C GLN A 36 -9.99 25.05 15.38
N GLU A 37 -10.25 26.36 15.28
CA GLU A 37 -11.50 26.88 14.71
C GLU A 37 -11.68 26.48 13.24
N MET A 38 -10.60 26.60 12.45
CA MET A 38 -10.58 26.18 11.05
C MET A 38 -10.93 24.69 10.94
N LEU A 39 -10.31 23.82 11.74
CA LEU A 39 -10.61 22.38 11.75
C LEU A 39 -12.07 22.09 12.11
N ALA A 40 -12.62 22.77 13.11
CA ALA A 40 -14.03 22.64 13.50
C ALA A 40 -14.98 23.06 12.37
N SER A 41 -14.62 24.09 11.59
CA SER A 41 -15.45 24.66 10.52
C SER A 41 -15.62 23.75 9.29
N ILE A 42 -14.69 22.82 9.04
CA ILE A 42 -14.68 22.02 7.81
C ILE A 42 -15.81 20.98 7.77
N GLY A 43 -16.36 20.62 8.95
CA GLY A 43 -17.41 19.62 9.12
C GLY A 43 -16.95 18.20 8.80
N SER A 44 -17.24 17.24 9.68
CA SER A 44 -16.88 15.82 9.50
C SER A 44 -17.52 15.23 8.21
N PRO A 45 -16.85 14.30 7.48
CA PRO A 45 -15.86 13.35 7.97
C PRO A 45 -14.45 13.58 7.39
N LEU A 46 -13.51 13.98 8.24
CA LEU A 46 -12.06 13.79 7.99
C LEU A 46 -11.34 13.15 9.20
N LEU A 47 -12.01 13.00 10.33
CA LEU A 47 -11.57 12.23 11.49
C LEU A 47 -12.56 11.07 11.70
N PRO A 48 -12.10 9.83 11.94
CA PRO A 48 -13.01 8.73 12.26
C PRO A 48 -13.82 9.11 13.51
N GLN A 49 -15.15 9.04 13.40
CA GLN A 49 -16.04 9.20 14.54
C GLN A 49 -15.86 7.97 15.44
N GLY A 50 -15.26 8.18 16.61
CA GLY A 50 -15.07 7.21 17.69
C GLY A 50 -15.16 7.93 19.04
N ALA A 51 -15.42 7.19 20.12
CA ALA A 51 -15.79 7.66 21.47
C ALA A 51 -14.96 8.86 22.02
N PRO A 52 -15.50 9.64 22.98
CA PRO A 52 -15.02 10.97 23.36
C PRO A 52 -13.72 10.90 24.20
N ALA A 53 -12.61 10.59 23.52
CA ALA A 53 -11.22 10.76 23.98
C ALA A 53 -10.21 10.60 22.81
N GLY A 54 -10.58 10.97 21.57
CA GLY A 54 -9.65 10.95 20.44
C GLY A 54 -9.32 9.55 19.84
N GLY A 55 -10.16 8.54 20.07
CA GLY A 55 -9.91 7.14 19.67
C GLY A 55 -9.98 6.85 18.17
N ILE A 56 -8.84 6.90 17.47
CA ILE A 56 -8.71 6.45 16.08
C ILE A 56 -8.81 4.93 16.00
N ALA A 57 -9.85 4.42 15.33
CA ALA A 57 -10.03 2.98 15.11
C ALA A 57 -9.19 2.48 13.92
N TRP A 58 -8.00 1.93 14.19
CA TRP A 58 -7.16 1.34 13.16
C TRP A 58 -7.76 0.03 12.61
N ALA A 59 -7.81 -0.09 11.28
CA ALA A 59 -8.13 -1.34 10.56
C ALA A 59 -6.85 -1.99 10.03
N ALA A 60 -6.49 -1.75 8.77
CA ALA A 60 -5.30 -2.32 8.12
C ALA A 60 -3.98 -1.96 8.82
N CYS A 61 -3.95 -0.88 9.62
CA CYS A 61 -2.81 -0.44 10.42
C CYS A 61 -2.88 -0.81 11.90
N ARG A 62 -3.83 -1.66 12.31
CA ARG A 62 -3.88 -2.14 13.70
C ARG A 62 -2.65 -2.98 14.03
N GLY A 63 -1.96 -2.62 15.10
CA GLY A 63 -0.86 -3.39 15.67
C GLY A 63 -1.34 -4.50 16.59
N HIS A 64 -0.43 -5.42 16.94
CA HIS A 64 -0.67 -6.42 17.98
C HIS A 64 -0.63 -5.80 19.39
N THR A 65 0.14 -4.74 19.56
CA THR A 65 0.18 -3.89 20.77
C THR A 65 -0.28 -2.47 20.43
N PRO A 66 -0.72 -1.66 21.41
CA PRO A 66 -1.13 -0.28 21.19
C PRO A 66 -0.06 0.61 20.55
N ASP A 67 1.22 0.37 20.87
CA ASP A 67 2.37 1.14 20.37
C ASP A 67 2.85 0.66 18.97
N ALA A 68 2.34 -0.47 18.48
CA ALA A 68 2.73 -1.00 17.18
C ALA A 68 1.87 -0.45 16.04
N ARG A 69 2.52 -0.22 14.89
CA ARG A 69 1.89 0.16 13.61
C ARG A 69 1.18 1.53 13.67
N GLY A 70 -0.15 1.58 13.75
CA GLY A 70 -0.91 2.82 13.96
C GLY A 70 -0.59 3.96 13.00
N TYR A 71 -0.32 5.14 13.56
CA TYR A 71 -0.08 6.38 12.82
C TYR A 71 1.05 6.26 11.77
N PRO A 72 2.27 5.79 12.07
CA PRO A 72 3.31 5.58 11.06
C PRO A 72 2.86 4.70 9.87
N CYS A 73 2.12 3.62 10.13
CA CYS A 73 1.57 2.78 9.06
C CYS A 73 0.57 3.56 8.18
N SER A 74 -0.34 4.33 8.80
CA SER A 74 -1.32 5.11 8.04
C SER A 74 -0.70 6.21 7.20
N MET A 75 0.42 6.78 7.64
CA MET A 75 1.13 7.80 6.88
C MET A 75 1.79 7.19 5.64
N TRP A 76 2.38 6.01 5.73
CA TRP A 76 2.84 5.28 4.54
C TRP A 76 1.70 4.99 3.56
N LEU A 77 0.54 4.51 4.06
CA LEU A 77 -0.64 4.31 3.22
C LEU A 77 -1.08 5.61 2.53
N LEU A 78 -1.10 6.72 3.27
CA LEU A 78 -1.45 8.03 2.74
C LEU A 78 -0.47 8.46 1.64
N PHE A 79 0.84 8.39 1.88
CA PHE A 79 1.86 8.79 0.91
C PHE A 79 1.78 7.99 -0.39
N HIS A 80 1.64 6.66 -0.28
CA HIS A 80 1.46 5.78 -1.45
C HIS A 80 0.16 6.09 -2.20
N THR A 81 -0.92 6.36 -1.47
CA THR A 81 -2.22 6.76 -2.06
C THR A 81 -2.11 8.09 -2.81
N LEU A 82 -1.42 9.08 -2.26
CA LEU A 82 -1.24 10.38 -2.93
C LEU A 82 -0.44 10.22 -4.22
N LEU A 83 0.64 9.43 -4.22
CA LEU A 83 1.42 9.18 -5.43
C LEU A 83 0.68 8.31 -6.46
N ALA A 84 -0.15 7.36 -6.03
CA ALA A 84 -1.05 6.66 -6.94
C ALA A 84 -2.00 7.65 -7.63
N ASN A 85 -2.49 8.66 -6.92
CA ASN A 85 -3.37 9.69 -7.48
C ASN A 85 -2.67 10.76 -8.30
N ALA A 86 -1.36 10.96 -8.11
CA ALA A 86 -0.58 11.95 -8.84
C ALA A 86 -0.48 11.60 -10.34
N GLY A 87 -0.68 12.61 -11.20
CA GLY A 87 -0.22 12.60 -12.59
C GLY A 87 1.22 13.11 -12.70
N ASP A 88 1.77 13.10 -13.92
CA ASP A 88 3.17 13.51 -14.14
C ASP A 88 3.46 14.94 -13.68
N ALA A 89 2.50 15.85 -13.83
CA ALA A 89 2.62 17.23 -13.38
C ALA A 89 2.64 17.38 -11.84
N ASP A 90 2.02 16.46 -11.10
CA ASP A 90 1.92 16.52 -9.63
C ASP A 90 3.03 15.72 -8.92
N ALA A 91 3.75 14.84 -9.64
CA ALA A 91 4.61 13.83 -9.05
C ALA A 91 5.75 14.41 -8.19
N ALA A 92 6.52 15.35 -8.75
CA ALA A 92 7.63 15.98 -8.06
C ALA A 92 7.18 16.81 -6.85
N GLU A 93 6.11 17.61 -7.01
CA GLU A 93 5.53 18.39 -5.91
C GLU A 93 5.03 17.47 -4.79
N THR A 94 4.44 16.32 -5.14
CA THR A 94 3.94 15.35 -4.17
C THR A 94 5.08 14.74 -3.34
N LEU A 95 6.19 14.35 -3.97
CA LEU A 95 7.38 13.86 -3.25
C LEU A 95 7.98 14.92 -2.33
N LEU A 96 8.13 16.16 -2.82
CA LEU A 96 8.62 17.27 -2.03
C LEU A 96 7.71 17.58 -0.84
N ALA A 97 6.39 17.52 -1.04
CA ALA A 97 5.41 17.72 0.02
C ALA A 97 5.46 16.59 1.07
N ILE A 98 5.69 15.34 0.66
CA ILE A 98 5.89 14.21 1.58
C ILE A 98 7.15 14.43 2.39
N ARG A 99 8.29 14.73 1.74
CA ARG A 99 9.56 15.03 2.43
C ARG A 99 9.39 16.16 3.44
N GLY A 100 8.83 17.31 3.02
CA GLY A 100 8.63 18.45 3.90
C GLY A 100 7.66 18.17 5.05
N TYR A 101 6.62 17.35 4.83
CA TYR A 101 5.76 16.90 5.94
C TYR A 101 6.55 16.04 6.93
N VAL A 102 7.34 15.09 6.41
CA VAL A 102 8.12 14.20 7.27
C VAL A 102 9.14 14.97 8.10
N GLU A 103 9.84 15.90 7.46
CA GLU A 103 10.89 16.74 8.06
C GLU A 103 10.34 17.65 9.18
N HIS A 104 9.16 18.24 9.01
CA HIS A 104 8.68 19.29 9.92
C HIS A 104 7.52 18.88 10.85
N PHE A 105 6.77 17.82 10.54
CA PHE A 105 5.54 17.48 11.26
C PHE A 105 5.45 16.03 11.74
N PHE A 106 6.34 15.14 11.31
CA PHE A 106 6.25 13.74 11.68
C PHE A 106 6.67 13.52 13.13
N ALA A 107 5.79 12.91 13.93
CA ALA A 107 5.99 12.80 15.37
C ALA A 107 7.24 12.02 15.81
N CYS A 108 7.71 11.07 14.99
CA CYS A 108 8.90 10.28 15.30
C CYS A 108 10.15 10.95 14.73
N GLU A 109 10.93 11.61 15.59
CA GLU A 109 12.15 12.33 15.20
C GLU A 109 13.18 11.41 14.53
N ALA A 110 13.49 10.26 15.14
CA ALA A 110 14.43 9.30 14.56
C ALA A 110 13.95 8.78 13.19
N CYS A 111 12.64 8.58 13.02
CA CYS A 111 12.06 8.19 11.74
C CYS A 111 12.21 9.30 10.69
N SER A 112 11.98 10.55 11.11
CA SER A 112 12.12 11.74 10.25
C SER A 112 13.56 11.90 9.76
N ARG A 113 14.55 11.90 10.66
CA ARG A 113 15.98 12.01 10.29
C ARG A 113 16.38 10.94 9.27
N HIS A 114 16.00 9.69 9.53
CA HIS A 114 16.26 8.59 8.63
C HIS A 114 15.60 8.73 7.26
N PHE A 115 14.35 9.20 7.20
CA PHE A 115 13.65 9.41 5.94
C PHE A 115 14.26 10.56 5.14
N VAL A 116 14.62 11.67 5.80
CA VAL A 116 15.27 12.81 5.16
C VAL A 116 16.65 12.43 4.60
N ALA A 117 17.42 11.62 5.33
CA ALA A 117 18.68 11.07 4.84
C ALA A 117 18.48 10.22 3.58
N LEU A 118 17.51 9.30 3.61
CA LEU A 118 17.14 8.47 2.45
C LEU A 118 16.66 9.32 1.26
N ALA A 119 15.88 10.37 1.51
CA ALA A 119 15.40 11.30 0.50
C ALA A 119 16.50 12.19 -0.11
N SER A 120 17.66 12.26 0.53
CA SER A 120 18.82 13.05 0.11
C SER A 120 19.97 12.17 -0.41
N ASP A 121 19.79 10.85 -0.46
CA ASP A 121 20.79 9.90 -0.93
C ASP A 121 21.00 10.05 -2.44
N ALA A 122 22.22 10.43 -2.82
CA ALA A 122 22.61 10.62 -4.22
C ALA A 122 22.62 9.32 -5.04
N SER A 123 22.61 8.14 -4.40
CA SER A 123 22.61 6.84 -5.06
C SER A 123 21.22 6.36 -5.52
N ASP A 124 20.15 6.91 -4.94
CA ASP A 124 18.75 6.74 -5.37
C ASP A 124 17.97 8.06 -5.17
N PRO A 125 18.30 9.10 -5.96
CA PRO A 125 17.72 10.42 -5.79
C PRO A 125 16.21 10.41 -6.06
N MET A 126 15.47 11.27 -5.37
CA MET A 126 14.06 11.50 -5.69
C MET A 126 13.92 11.94 -7.17
N PRO A 127 12.98 11.36 -7.95
CA PRO A 127 12.77 11.71 -9.35
C PRO A 127 12.02 13.05 -9.47
N LEU A 128 12.72 14.14 -9.17
CA LEU A 128 12.15 15.50 -9.17
C LEU A 128 12.11 16.13 -10.56
N ARG A 129 12.91 15.62 -11.52
CA ARG A 129 12.85 16.01 -12.93
C ARG A 129 12.61 14.80 -13.83
N PRO A 130 11.89 14.96 -14.96
CA PRO A 130 11.55 13.85 -15.86
C PRO A 130 12.72 13.03 -16.41
N HIS A 131 13.95 13.54 -16.35
CA HIS A 131 15.14 12.91 -16.94
C HIS A 131 16.11 12.29 -15.92
N GLU A 132 15.84 12.41 -14.61
CA GLU A 132 16.81 12.01 -13.56
C GLU A 132 16.61 10.62 -12.99
N ALA A 133 15.59 9.87 -13.42
CA ALA A 133 15.32 8.58 -12.81
C ALA A 133 16.36 7.52 -13.23
N LYS A 134 17.02 6.94 -12.22
CA LYS A 134 17.97 5.80 -12.31
C LYS A 134 17.47 4.67 -13.22
N TRP A 135 16.15 4.45 -13.29
CA TRP A 135 15.58 3.43 -14.14
C TRP A 135 15.63 3.75 -15.64
N ARG A 136 15.63 5.03 -16.05
CA ARG A 136 15.79 5.43 -17.47
C ARG A 136 17.11 4.93 -18.07
N ALA A 137 18.17 4.84 -17.25
CA ALA A 137 19.47 4.35 -17.70
C ALA A 137 19.48 2.84 -18.02
N THR A 138 18.65 2.04 -17.34
CA THR A 138 18.46 0.61 -17.62
C THR A 138 17.65 0.34 -18.89
N GLU A 139 16.95 1.34 -19.42
CA GLU A 139 15.98 1.19 -20.52
C GLU A 139 16.54 1.42 -21.92
N ALA A 140 17.69 2.09 -22.05
CA ALA A 140 18.41 2.12 -23.32
C ALA A 140 18.68 0.69 -23.85
N ALA A 141 18.59 -0.33 -22.99
CA ALA A 141 18.72 -1.74 -23.32
C ALA A 141 17.40 -2.50 -23.56
N SER A 142 16.21 -1.99 -23.21
CA SER A 142 14.96 -2.78 -23.20
C SER A 142 13.84 -2.31 -24.14
N GLY A 143 13.97 -1.14 -24.80
CA GLY A 143 13.10 -0.75 -25.92
C GLY A 143 11.61 -0.49 -25.60
N VAL A 144 11.22 -0.45 -24.32
CA VAL A 144 9.86 -0.13 -23.87
C VAL A 144 9.78 1.36 -23.53
N ALA A 145 8.70 2.03 -23.97
CA ALA A 145 8.48 3.44 -23.68
C ALA A 145 8.43 3.68 -22.16
N ASN A 146 9.22 4.65 -21.72
CA ASN A 146 9.35 5.10 -20.34
C ASN A 146 8.01 5.26 -19.63
N GLY A 147 7.95 4.84 -18.36
CA GLY A 147 6.95 5.34 -17.43
C GLY A 147 7.11 6.86 -17.23
N GLY A 148 6.00 7.55 -16.97
CA GLY A 148 6.00 8.99 -16.72
C GLY A 148 6.69 9.35 -15.40
N ALA A 149 6.87 10.66 -15.13
CA ALA A 149 7.40 11.14 -13.85
C ALA A 149 6.62 10.60 -12.64
N ALA A 150 5.32 10.37 -12.80
CA ALA A 150 4.47 9.80 -11.75
C ALA A 150 4.77 8.33 -11.45
N ASP A 151 5.10 7.53 -12.47
CA ASP A 151 5.48 6.12 -12.28
C ASP A 151 6.81 6.03 -11.51
N GLU A 152 7.78 6.88 -11.87
CA GLU A 152 9.05 6.96 -11.15
C GLU A 152 8.87 7.37 -9.70
N ALA A 153 8.00 8.36 -9.43
CA ALA A 153 7.75 8.80 -8.08
C ALA A 153 7.12 7.69 -7.21
N ARG A 154 6.15 6.94 -7.75
CA ARG A 154 5.55 5.77 -7.07
C ARG A 154 6.60 4.71 -6.77
N LEU A 155 7.44 4.38 -7.75
CA LEU A 155 8.50 3.39 -7.59
C LEU A 155 9.58 3.84 -6.61
N TRP A 156 9.94 5.12 -6.61
CA TRP A 156 10.90 5.66 -5.66
C TRP A 156 10.39 5.52 -4.22
N LEU A 157 9.15 5.93 -3.94
CA LEU A 157 8.59 5.80 -2.59
C LEU A 157 8.47 4.33 -2.18
N TRP A 158 8.13 3.44 -3.12
CA TRP A 158 8.10 2.00 -2.90
C TRP A 158 9.49 1.43 -2.54
N ARG A 159 10.54 1.79 -3.28
CA ARG A 159 11.92 1.41 -2.95
C ARG A 159 12.34 1.96 -1.59
N ALA A 160 12.05 3.22 -1.33
CA ALA A 160 12.37 3.88 -0.08
C ALA A 160 11.70 3.15 1.11
N HIS A 161 10.43 2.79 0.99
CA HIS A 161 9.72 2.04 2.03
C HIS A 161 10.32 0.63 2.21
N ASN A 162 10.70 -0.04 1.14
CA ASN A 162 11.36 -1.34 1.21
C ASN A 162 12.78 -1.29 1.79
N ALA A 163 13.52 -0.19 1.59
CA ALA A 163 14.79 0.04 2.26
C ALA A 163 14.60 0.21 3.78
N VAL A 164 13.55 0.94 4.19
CA VAL A 164 13.16 1.05 5.61
C VAL A 164 12.78 -0.32 6.17
N ASN A 165 12.01 -1.13 5.44
CA ASN A 165 11.68 -2.50 5.85
C ASN A 165 12.94 -3.35 6.09
N ALA A 166 13.90 -3.30 5.17
CA ALA A 166 15.15 -4.04 5.32
C ALA A 166 15.93 -3.59 6.57
N ARG A 167 16.07 -2.28 6.80
CA ARG A 167 16.75 -1.73 7.97
C ARG A 167 16.07 -2.13 9.28
N LEU A 168 14.74 -2.06 9.34
CA LEU A 168 13.98 -2.40 10.56
C LEU A 168 14.06 -3.89 10.94
N ASN A 169 14.51 -4.78 10.05
CA ASN A 169 14.83 -6.15 10.43
C ASN A 169 16.23 -6.31 11.04
N GLN A 170 17.13 -5.33 10.83
CA GLN A 170 18.50 -5.36 11.37
C GLN A 170 18.53 -5.01 12.85
N SER A 171 17.46 -4.44 13.41
CA SER A 171 17.32 -4.12 14.84
C SER A 171 17.09 -5.33 15.77
N GLY A 172 17.32 -6.57 15.29
CA GLY A 172 17.31 -7.80 16.08
C GLY A 172 16.01 -8.61 15.98
N VAL A 173 16.15 -9.92 15.73
CA VAL A 173 15.03 -10.85 15.44
C VAL A 173 14.02 -10.94 16.59
N GLU A 174 14.47 -10.89 17.85
CA GLU A 174 13.61 -11.05 19.02
C GLU A 174 12.68 -9.85 19.22
N ALA A 175 13.20 -8.62 19.13
CA ALA A 175 12.39 -7.39 19.18
C ALA A 175 11.43 -7.29 17.98
N VAL A 176 11.88 -7.73 16.80
CA VAL A 176 11.07 -7.74 15.57
C VAL A 176 9.93 -8.76 15.64
N LEU A 177 10.16 -9.94 16.22
CA LEU A 177 9.11 -10.95 16.40
C LEU A 177 8.14 -10.59 17.52
N GLN A 178 8.62 -10.10 18.67
CA GLN A 178 7.79 -9.74 19.82
C GLN A 178 6.79 -8.61 19.51
N LEU A 179 7.16 -7.68 18.63
CA LEU A 179 6.26 -6.59 18.21
C LEU A 179 5.41 -6.97 16.97
N GLY A 180 5.54 -8.19 16.44
CA GLY A 180 4.88 -8.62 15.20
C GLY A 180 5.30 -7.77 13.99
N LEU A 181 6.57 -7.38 13.96
CA LEU A 181 7.14 -6.37 13.07
C LEU A 181 7.97 -6.94 11.94
N LEU A 182 8.04 -8.25 11.70
CA LEU A 182 8.84 -8.79 10.59
C LEU A 182 8.52 -8.05 9.29
N LYS A 183 9.47 -7.24 8.83
CA LYS A 183 9.27 -6.35 7.69
C LYS A 183 9.73 -7.04 6.43
N LEU A 184 8.79 -7.63 5.70
CA LEU A 184 9.11 -8.28 4.45
C LEU A 184 9.36 -7.24 3.35
N GLN A 185 10.18 -7.60 2.38
CA GLN A 185 10.22 -6.90 1.10
C GLN A 185 8.85 -7.05 0.44
N TRP A 186 8.16 -5.92 0.22
CA TRP A 186 6.76 -5.88 -0.21
C TRP A 186 6.64 -5.46 -1.69
N PRO A 187 5.75 -6.07 -2.49
CA PRO A 187 4.96 -7.25 -2.15
C PRO A 187 5.81 -8.51 -1.96
N THR A 188 5.27 -9.45 -1.19
CA THR A 188 5.81 -10.82 -1.17
C THR A 188 5.52 -11.53 -2.50
N VAL A 189 6.13 -12.71 -2.71
CA VAL A 189 5.89 -13.51 -3.93
C VAL A 189 4.44 -13.99 -3.95
N GLU A 190 3.85 -14.25 -2.80
CA GLU A 190 2.45 -14.67 -2.66
C GLU A 190 1.47 -13.55 -3.01
N GLU A 191 1.79 -12.31 -2.61
CA GLU A 191 0.97 -11.13 -2.92
C GLU A 191 1.07 -10.72 -4.39
N CYS A 192 2.25 -10.86 -5.00
CA CYS A 192 2.46 -10.55 -6.42
C CYS A 192 3.49 -11.48 -7.07
N PRO A 193 3.07 -12.67 -7.55
CA PRO A 193 3.98 -13.63 -8.19
C PRO A 193 4.68 -13.07 -9.42
N SER A 194 4.00 -12.18 -10.16
CA SER A 194 4.53 -11.54 -11.37
C SER A 194 5.49 -10.38 -11.09
N CYS A 195 5.58 -9.89 -9.84
CA CYS A 195 6.44 -8.77 -9.47
C CYS A 195 7.92 -9.16 -9.38
N ARG A 196 8.26 -10.45 -9.36
CA ARG A 196 9.64 -10.92 -9.32
C ARG A 196 9.94 -11.88 -10.47
N THR A 197 11.19 -11.85 -10.96
CA THR A 197 11.72 -12.89 -11.84
C THR A 197 12.00 -14.17 -11.04
N ALA A 198 12.27 -15.28 -11.74
CA ALA A 198 12.77 -16.50 -11.09
C ALA A 198 14.04 -16.25 -10.24
N SER A 199 14.88 -15.32 -10.67
CA SER A 199 16.08 -14.85 -9.95
C SER A 199 15.80 -13.79 -8.87
N GLN A 200 14.54 -13.65 -8.42
CA GLN A 200 14.10 -12.71 -7.37
C GLN A 200 14.35 -11.22 -7.69
N ARG A 201 14.58 -10.85 -8.94
CA ARG A 201 14.70 -9.45 -9.36
C ARG A 201 13.32 -8.84 -9.57
N TRP A 202 13.14 -7.59 -9.14
CA TRP A 202 11.88 -6.89 -9.33
C TRP A 202 11.57 -6.61 -10.80
N ARG A 203 10.33 -6.89 -11.21
CA ARG A 203 9.78 -6.52 -12.52
C ARG A 203 9.01 -5.21 -12.39
N ARG A 204 9.59 -4.13 -12.90
CA ARG A 204 9.05 -2.77 -12.79
C ARG A 204 7.55 -2.67 -13.09
N ASP A 205 7.14 -3.08 -14.29
CA ASP A 205 5.76 -2.86 -14.73
C ASP A 205 4.74 -3.66 -13.92
N ALA A 206 5.13 -4.86 -13.48
CA ALA A 206 4.31 -5.66 -12.58
C ALA A 206 4.18 -5.00 -11.20
N VAL A 207 5.26 -4.42 -10.67
CA VAL A 207 5.22 -3.63 -9.43
C VAL A 207 4.35 -2.40 -9.59
N LEU A 208 4.46 -1.65 -10.69
CA LEU A 208 3.62 -0.48 -10.96
C LEU A 208 2.13 -0.85 -10.97
N ARG A 209 1.75 -1.90 -11.73
CA ARG A 209 0.37 -2.40 -11.75
C ARG A 209 -0.11 -2.83 -10.37
N PHE A 210 0.75 -3.46 -9.59
CA PHE A 210 0.43 -3.87 -8.22
C PHE A 210 0.22 -2.66 -7.29
N LEU A 211 1.06 -1.62 -7.40
CA LEU A 211 0.91 -0.37 -6.66
C LEU A 211 -0.39 0.35 -7.01
N ASP A 212 -0.70 0.47 -8.30
CA ASP A 212 -1.96 1.05 -8.76
C ASP A 212 -3.16 0.26 -8.22
N GLY A 213 -3.13 -1.08 -8.29
CA GLY A 213 -4.17 -1.94 -7.74
C GLY A 213 -4.33 -1.84 -6.22
N SER A 214 -3.24 -1.56 -5.49
CA SER A 214 -3.23 -1.48 -4.03
C SER A 214 -3.70 -0.12 -3.49
N TYR A 215 -3.39 0.96 -4.20
CA TYR A 215 -3.54 2.33 -3.68
C TYR A 215 -4.54 3.20 -4.45
N CYS A 216 -5.01 2.76 -5.63
CA CYS A 216 -6.03 3.48 -6.38
C CYS A 216 -7.46 3.11 -5.91
N HIS A 217 -8.00 3.91 -4.99
CA HIS A 217 -9.33 3.68 -4.41
C HIS A 217 -10.51 4.08 -5.32
N ALA A 218 -11.73 3.68 -4.93
CA ALA A 218 -12.95 4.22 -5.52
C ALA A 218 -13.01 5.75 -5.35
N ASP A 219 -13.51 6.46 -6.37
CA ASP A 219 -13.62 7.92 -6.42
C ASP A 219 -12.29 8.71 -6.29
N ALA A 220 -11.17 8.04 -6.56
CA ALA A 220 -9.83 8.62 -6.54
C ALA A 220 -9.39 9.12 -7.94
N PRO A 221 -8.58 10.19 -8.03
CA PRO A 221 -8.12 10.76 -9.31
C PRO A 221 -7.43 9.78 -10.27
N CYS A 222 -6.71 8.78 -9.74
CA CYS A 222 -6.04 7.74 -10.52
C CYS A 222 -6.97 6.91 -11.42
N ARG A 223 -8.28 6.84 -11.13
CA ARG A 223 -9.23 5.97 -11.83
C ARG A 223 -9.33 6.28 -13.32
N GLU A 224 -9.25 7.56 -13.68
CA GLU A 224 -9.31 7.98 -15.08
C GLU A 224 -8.10 7.47 -15.88
N ARG A 225 -6.90 7.56 -15.28
CA ARG A 225 -5.66 7.02 -15.85
C ARG A 225 -5.73 5.51 -16.04
N LEU A 226 -6.28 4.78 -15.07
CA LEU A 226 -6.39 3.32 -15.18
C LEU A 226 -7.42 2.89 -16.23
N ARG A 227 -8.51 3.64 -16.42
CA ARG A 227 -9.50 3.38 -17.49
C ARG A 227 -8.94 3.62 -18.89
N SER A 228 -8.16 4.69 -19.07
CA SER A 228 -7.53 4.98 -20.36
C SER A 228 -6.38 4.02 -20.69
N GLY A 229 -5.69 3.49 -19.67
CA GLY A 229 -4.64 2.48 -19.82
C GLY A 229 -5.13 1.08 -20.22
N THR A 230 -6.36 0.69 -19.85
CA THR A 230 -6.95 -0.63 -20.20
C THR A 230 -7.26 -0.82 -21.70
N GLY A 231 -7.03 0.19 -22.55
CA GLY A 231 -7.06 0.06 -24.01
C GLY A 231 -5.75 -0.46 -24.62
N ARG A 232 -4.69 -0.65 -23.82
CA ARG A 232 -3.41 -1.22 -24.25
C ARG A 232 -3.31 -2.65 -23.71
N SER A 233 -4.04 -3.57 -24.33
CA SER A 233 -3.92 -4.98 -24.06
C SER A 233 -2.55 -5.50 -24.46
N ASP A 234 -1.73 -5.86 -23.47
CA ASP A 234 -0.57 -6.75 -23.63
C ASP A 234 -1.02 -8.24 -23.74
N ASP A 235 -2.24 -8.49 -24.21
CA ASP A 235 -2.76 -9.83 -24.50
C ASP A 235 -2.23 -10.35 -25.86
N ALA A 236 -0.92 -10.29 -26.08
CA ALA A 236 -0.24 -11.05 -27.13
C ALA A 236 1.28 -10.90 -26.98
N ARG A 237 1.88 -11.70 -26.11
CA ARG A 237 3.25 -12.28 -26.24
C ARG A 237 3.64 -12.86 -24.89
N ASP A 238 3.14 -14.06 -24.61
CA ASP A 238 3.82 -15.10 -23.84
C ASP A 238 2.93 -16.36 -23.88
N ALA A 239 2.53 -16.77 -25.09
CA ALA A 239 2.19 -18.16 -25.33
C ALA A 239 3.51 -18.85 -25.69
N VAL A 240 4.07 -19.57 -24.72
CA VAL A 240 5.17 -20.52 -24.94
C VAL A 240 4.78 -21.42 -26.11
N ALA A 241 5.60 -21.40 -27.16
CA ALA A 241 5.53 -22.34 -28.26
C ALA A 241 5.83 -23.75 -27.74
N THR A 242 4.81 -24.47 -27.29
CA THR A 242 4.84 -25.93 -27.33
C THR A 242 4.54 -26.34 -28.76
N GLY A 243 5.59 -26.46 -29.57
CA GLY A 243 5.50 -27.15 -30.85
C GLY A 243 5.21 -28.62 -30.59
N SER A 244 3.95 -29.02 -30.76
CA SER A 244 3.56 -30.42 -30.91
C SER A 244 3.13 -30.63 -32.35
N ASP A 245 4.03 -31.19 -33.14
CA ASP A 245 3.77 -31.71 -34.48
C ASP A 245 2.68 -32.81 -34.42
N PRO A 246 1.57 -32.72 -35.18
CA PRO A 246 0.55 -33.74 -35.23
C PRO A 246 0.78 -34.69 -36.41
N SER A 247 1.82 -35.53 -36.32
CA SER A 247 2.00 -36.62 -37.29
C SER A 247 2.70 -37.83 -36.66
N SER A 248 2.09 -38.38 -35.60
CA SER A 248 2.42 -39.72 -35.09
C SER A 248 1.39 -40.19 -34.06
N LEU A 249 0.14 -40.44 -34.46
CA LEU A 249 -0.82 -41.23 -33.67
C LEU A 249 -1.70 -42.07 -34.58
N THR A 250 -1.08 -42.99 -35.30
CA THR A 250 -1.76 -44.22 -35.72
C THR A 250 -1.51 -45.29 -34.66
N SER A 251 -2.50 -46.14 -34.44
CA SER A 251 -2.51 -47.36 -33.61
C SER A 251 -2.49 -47.19 -32.09
N LEU A 252 -3.69 -47.19 -31.48
CA LEU A 252 -4.14 -48.32 -30.62
C LEU A 252 -5.57 -48.07 -30.14
N SER A 253 -6.51 -48.43 -31.01
CA SER A 253 -7.87 -48.79 -30.66
C SER A 253 -7.86 -50.15 -29.95
N ALA A 254 -7.80 -50.15 -28.62
CA ALA A 254 -8.28 -51.26 -27.79
C ALA A 254 -8.32 -50.81 -26.32
N VAL A 255 -9.55 -50.68 -25.80
CA VAL A 255 -10.05 -50.91 -24.42
C VAL A 255 -11.13 -49.86 -24.12
N LEU A 256 -12.26 -49.99 -24.81
CA LEU A 256 -13.55 -49.35 -24.50
C LEU A 256 -14.61 -50.42 -24.21
N ALA A 257 -14.26 -51.43 -23.42
CA ALA A 257 -15.21 -52.40 -22.90
C ALA A 257 -14.83 -52.69 -21.45
N GLY A 258 -15.24 -51.79 -20.56
CA GLY A 258 -14.78 -51.75 -19.17
C GLY A 258 -15.69 -50.94 -18.26
N VAL A 259 -16.97 -51.29 -18.26
CA VAL A 259 -17.84 -51.18 -17.08
C VAL A 259 -18.26 -49.75 -16.67
N GLY A 260 -19.27 -49.24 -17.38
CA GLY A 260 -20.20 -48.23 -16.87
C GLY A 260 -21.09 -48.77 -15.74
N LEU A 261 -20.49 -49.11 -14.59
CA LEU A 261 -21.20 -49.62 -13.42
C LEU A 261 -20.68 -49.04 -12.08
N VAL A 262 -20.34 -47.75 -12.04
CA VAL A 262 -20.05 -47.04 -10.78
C VAL A 262 -20.88 -45.75 -10.60
N ALA A 263 -21.64 -45.33 -11.62
CA ALA A 263 -22.40 -44.08 -11.59
C ALA A 263 -23.87 -44.20 -11.09
N LEU A 264 -24.28 -45.36 -10.54
CA LEU A 264 -25.67 -45.59 -10.09
C LEU A 264 -25.83 -45.98 -8.61
N LEU A 265 -24.79 -45.83 -7.78
CA LEU A 265 -24.88 -46.04 -6.32
C LEU A 265 -24.58 -44.79 -5.47
N GLY A 266 -24.23 -43.66 -6.09
CA GLY A 266 -24.01 -42.39 -5.36
C GLY A 266 -25.26 -41.55 -5.12
N TRP A 267 -26.35 -41.82 -5.86
CA TRP A 267 -27.58 -41.01 -5.81
C TRP A 267 -28.58 -41.47 -4.75
N TRP A 268 -28.31 -42.59 -4.07
CA TRP A 268 -29.20 -43.19 -3.09
C TRP A 268 -28.76 -43.04 -1.63
N CYS A 269 -27.87 -42.07 -1.33
CA CYS A 269 -27.41 -41.79 0.03
C CYS A 269 -27.66 -40.34 0.54
N CYS A 270 -28.25 -39.44 -0.27
CA CYS A 270 -28.55 -38.06 0.15
C CYS A 270 -30.03 -37.68 0.09
N GLY A 271 -30.94 -38.66 0.06
CA GLY A 271 -32.37 -38.44 -0.11
C GLY A 271 -33.22 -38.91 1.06
N HIS A 272 -32.88 -38.59 2.32
CA HIS A 272 -33.87 -38.50 3.42
C HIS A 272 -33.22 -38.06 4.73
N LEU A 273 -33.32 -36.77 5.04
CA LEU A 273 -33.54 -36.24 6.39
C LEU A 273 -33.96 -34.78 6.22
N GLY A 274 -35.27 -34.55 6.37
CA GLY A 274 -35.88 -33.23 6.24
C GLY A 274 -35.57 -32.31 7.42
N GLY A 275 -35.72 -31.02 7.16
CA GLY A 275 -36.25 -30.06 8.11
C GLY A 275 -35.31 -29.56 9.20
N ALA A 276 -34.50 -28.55 8.90
CA ALA A 276 -34.11 -27.56 9.90
C ALA A 276 -33.92 -26.17 9.26
N ARG A 277 -34.64 -25.20 9.83
CA ARG A 277 -34.71 -23.79 9.43
C ARG A 277 -33.32 -23.15 9.26
N ARG A 278 -33.21 -22.25 8.27
CA ARG A 278 -32.14 -21.24 8.17
C ARG A 278 -32.01 -20.51 9.52
N ARG A 279 -30.95 -20.79 10.28
CA ARG A 279 -30.46 -19.91 11.34
C ARG A 279 -29.26 -19.16 10.78
N GLY A 280 -29.34 -17.84 10.80
CA GLY A 280 -28.24 -16.96 10.41
C GLY A 280 -26.99 -17.25 11.23
N ARG A 281 -25.83 -17.05 10.60
CA ARG A 281 -24.54 -17.00 11.31
C ARG A 281 -24.66 -15.95 12.43
N PRO A 282 -24.29 -16.25 13.68
CA PRO A 282 -24.21 -15.22 14.69
C PRO A 282 -23.11 -14.23 14.28
N ALA A 283 -23.47 -12.96 14.19
CA ALA A 283 -22.50 -11.88 14.12
C ALA A 283 -21.64 -11.96 15.38
N LEU A 284 -20.32 -12.09 15.21
CA LEU A 284 -19.37 -11.90 16.30
C LEU A 284 -19.52 -10.47 16.79
N GLN A 285 -20.15 -10.31 17.95
CA GLN A 285 -20.16 -9.07 18.70
C GLN A 285 -18.73 -8.84 19.22
N PRO A 286 -18.11 -7.67 18.99
CA PRO A 286 -16.90 -7.32 19.72
C PRO A 286 -17.27 -7.15 21.20
N VAL A 287 -16.76 -8.06 22.02
CA VAL A 287 -16.76 -7.92 23.48
C VAL A 287 -15.92 -6.70 23.84
N ASN A 288 -16.61 -5.63 24.26
CA ASN A 288 -16.02 -4.49 24.94
C ASN A 288 -15.54 -4.94 26.31
N ASN A 289 -14.23 -5.18 26.45
CA ASN A 289 -13.57 -5.15 27.75
C ASN A 289 -12.61 -3.96 27.76
N VAL A 290 -13.17 -2.79 28.09
CA VAL A 290 -12.40 -1.65 28.59
C VAL A 290 -12.28 -1.86 30.10
N LEU A 291 -11.06 -2.12 30.57
CA LEU A 291 -10.68 -1.74 31.92
C LEU A 291 -9.73 -0.54 31.81
N PRO A 292 -9.92 0.52 32.62
CA PRO A 292 -9.06 1.68 32.59
C PRO A 292 -7.75 1.31 33.27
N LEU A 293 -6.61 1.49 32.59
CA LEU A 293 -5.32 1.50 33.26
C LEU A 293 -4.80 2.92 33.31
N ASP A 294 -4.58 3.29 34.57
CA ASP A 294 -4.09 4.53 35.14
C ASP A 294 -2.74 4.95 34.54
N PHE A 295 -2.57 6.25 34.34
CA PHE A 295 -1.33 6.83 33.83
C PHE A 295 -0.29 6.86 34.94
N GLY A 296 0.70 5.97 34.86
CA GLY A 296 1.84 5.98 35.77
C GLY A 296 3.09 5.38 35.13
N SER A 297 3.99 6.26 34.70
CA SER A 297 5.44 6.04 34.63
C SER A 297 5.95 4.79 33.87
N LYS A 298 6.47 5.01 32.65
CA LYS A 298 7.85 4.64 32.23
C LYS A 298 8.04 4.91 30.73
N ALA A 299 8.27 6.17 30.39
CA ALA A 299 9.06 6.51 29.22
C ALA A 299 10.54 6.33 29.59
N SER A 300 11.10 5.16 29.34
CA SER A 300 12.55 4.96 29.24
C SER A 300 12.79 3.54 28.74
N LEU A 301 13.09 3.39 27.45
CA LEU A 301 13.81 2.26 26.84
C LEU A 301 14.01 2.50 25.33
N LEU A 302 14.45 3.71 24.96
CA LEU A 302 14.99 4.02 23.63
C LEU A 302 16.10 5.07 23.79
N ALA A 303 17.10 4.75 24.60
CA ALA A 303 18.34 5.51 24.70
C ALA A 303 19.46 4.54 25.11
N HIS A 304 20.01 3.83 24.13
CA HIS A 304 21.36 3.29 24.20
C HIS A 304 21.80 2.94 22.77
N GLU A 305 22.27 3.95 22.04
CA GLU A 305 23.29 3.76 21.02
C GLU A 305 24.60 4.19 21.67
N SER A 306 25.50 3.22 21.84
CA SER A 306 26.90 3.40 22.12
C SER A 306 27.64 3.67 20.81
N ASP A 307 28.14 4.88 20.63
CA ASP A 307 29.28 5.16 19.74
C ASP A 307 30.52 4.41 20.27
N PRO A 308 31.43 4.02 19.36
CA PRO A 308 32.82 4.32 19.63
C PRO A 308 33.53 4.99 18.44
N GLU A 309 34.50 5.81 18.83
CA GLU A 309 35.53 6.51 18.04
C GLU A 309 36.19 5.69 16.93
#